data_AF-A0A1B8ED61-F1
#
_entry.id   AF-A0A1B8ED61-F1
#
_cell.length_a   1.000
_cell.length_b   1.000
_cell.length_c   1.000
_cell.angle_alpha   90.00
_cell.angle_beta   90.00
_cell.angle_gamma   90.00
#
_symmetry.space_group_name_H-M   'P 1'
#
loop_
_entity.id
_entity.type
_entity.pdbx_description
1 polymer ?
#
loop_
_entity_poly.entity_id
_entity_poly.type
_entity_poly.pdbx_seq_one_letter_code
_entity_poly.pdbx_strand_id
1 'polypeptide(L)'
;MLYATFPKTQFSRAWGDLSSPGIWTSKSEEIYNWSENCCKPISVSRKSEIQENRDGLLQAIQKQQEGIERHIIDEQETRLLGDLAEAAGDYERYKNLNPKRVPGTCEWFLKDERFHTWRDSTTSGLLWVSAGPGRGKSVLSKCLLNENQFATTTITITTSSNEPTTSRESTICYFFFKEGGDGRMDSAQALCALLHQLFTCPPTSGLIKYALESYRNHEKTLTNKASELWKILLACATSRDSGGIICVLDALDECKNESGHELIKTLEEFYSQSPSLLTDDSKLKFLVTSRPYDDLERSFGKFPEAV
;
A
#
# COMPACT_ATOMS: atom_id res chain seq x y z
N MET A 1 -8.82 -68.69 -46.16
CA MET A 1 -8.03 -67.59 -46.73
C MET A 1 -8.86 -66.97 -47.85
N LEU A 2 -9.38 -65.76 -47.66
CA LEU A 2 -9.85 -64.84 -48.71
C LEU A 2 -10.06 -63.48 -48.03
N TYR A 3 -9.02 -62.66 -48.09
CA TYR A 3 -9.04 -61.26 -47.64
C TYR A 3 -9.78 -60.43 -48.68
N ALA A 4 -10.86 -59.75 -48.28
CA ALA A 4 -11.47 -58.71 -49.08
C ALA A 4 -10.67 -57.40 -48.87
N THR A 5 -9.85 -57.07 -49.86
CA THR A 5 -9.15 -55.79 -49.95
C THR A 5 -10.12 -54.72 -50.48
N PHE A 6 -10.39 -53.70 -49.67
CA PHE A 6 -11.09 -52.50 -50.13
C PHE A 6 -10.23 -51.72 -51.14
N PRO A 7 -10.78 -51.27 -52.28
CA PRO A 7 -9.99 -50.56 -53.30
C PRO A 7 -9.54 -49.18 -52.81
N LYS A 8 -8.23 -48.91 -52.87
CA LYS A 8 -7.59 -47.60 -52.63
C LYS A 8 -8.09 -46.47 -53.56
N THR A 9 -8.94 -46.79 -54.54
CA THR A 9 -9.39 -45.88 -55.60
C THR A 9 -10.58 -44.99 -55.21
N GLN A 10 -11.33 -45.31 -54.13
CA GLN A 10 -12.41 -44.41 -53.67
C GLN A 10 -11.91 -43.29 -52.75
N PHE A 11 -10.89 -43.53 -51.93
CA PHE A 11 -10.30 -42.48 -51.08
C PHE A 11 -9.57 -41.41 -51.90
N SER A 12 -8.89 -41.78 -52.99
CA SER A 12 -8.15 -40.81 -53.83
C SER A 12 -9.05 -39.78 -54.52
N ARG A 13 -10.27 -40.15 -54.93
CA ARG A 13 -11.19 -39.24 -55.62
C ARG A 13 -11.73 -38.14 -54.71
N ALA A 14 -12.11 -38.49 -53.48
CA ALA A 14 -12.63 -37.52 -52.52
C ALA A 14 -11.57 -36.46 -52.12
N TRP A 15 -10.28 -36.82 -52.05
CA TRP A 15 -9.20 -35.87 -51.78
C TRP A 15 -8.75 -35.08 -53.02
N GLY A 16 -8.86 -35.66 -54.22
CA GLY A 16 -8.69 -34.96 -55.50
C GLY A 16 -9.71 -33.83 -55.71
N ASP A 17 -10.95 -34.05 -55.26
CA ASP A 17 -12.02 -33.04 -55.25
C ASP A 17 -11.87 -31.98 -54.13
N LEU A 18 -10.96 -32.15 -53.17
CA LEU A 18 -10.66 -31.13 -52.15
C LEU A 18 -9.39 -30.33 -52.47
N SER A 19 -8.62 -30.75 -53.48
CA SER A 19 -7.33 -30.17 -53.87
C SER A 19 -7.39 -29.45 -55.22
N SER A 20 -8.54 -29.44 -55.90
CA SER A 20 -8.70 -28.66 -57.13
C SER A 20 -8.72 -27.16 -56.83
N PRO A 21 -7.90 -26.34 -57.52
CA PRO A 21 -7.74 -24.90 -57.24
C PRO A 21 -9.04 -24.07 -57.29
N GLY A 22 -10.11 -24.62 -57.86
CA GLY A 22 -11.40 -23.96 -58.04
C GLY A 22 -12.46 -24.28 -56.98
N ILE A 23 -12.27 -25.31 -56.14
CA ILE A 23 -13.34 -25.79 -55.26
C ILE A 23 -13.44 -24.93 -54.00
N TRP A 24 -12.31 -24.47 -53.47
CA TRP A 24 -12.30 -23.52 -52.36
C TRP A 24 -12.75 -22.12 -52.80
N THR A 25 -12.45 -21.70 -54.02
CA THR A 25 -12.96 -20.43 -54.57
C THR A 25 -14.47 -20.51 -54.82
N SER A 26 -14.96 -21.59 -55.43
CA SER A 26 -16.40 -21.82 -55.61
C SER A 26 -17.15 -21.90 -54.28
N LYS A 27 -16.63 -22.63 -53.28
CA LYS A 27 -17.21 -22.65 -51.94
C LYS A 27 -17.13 -21.28 -51.25
N SER A 28 -16.06 -20.53 -51.46
CA SER A 28 -15.95 -19.17 -50.91
C SER A 28 -16.96 -18.21 -51.54
N GLU A 29 -17.24 -18.34 -52.84
CA GLU A 29 -18.28 -17.59 -53.54
C GLU A 29 -19.68 -18.01 -53.08
N GLU A 30 -19.94 -19.31 -52.88
CA GLU A 30 -21.19 -19.78 -52.29
C GLU A 30 -21.40 -19.22 -50.88
N ILE A 31 -20.36 -19.25 -50.03
CA ILE A 31 -20.42 -18.67 -48.69
C ILE A 31 -20.66 -17.15 -48.76
N TYR A 32 -19.99 -16.44 -49.67
CA TYR A 32 -20.21 -15.00 -49.89
C TYR A 32 -21.65 -14.71 -50.34
N ASN A 33 -22.18 -15.51 -51.27
CA ASN A 33 -23.52 -15.34 -51.79
C ASN A 33 -24.58 -15.70 -50.73
N TRP A 34 -24.34 -16.72 -49.92
CA TRP A 34 -25.19 -17.03 -48.75
C TRP A 34 -25.15 -15.91 -47.71
N SER A 35 -23.98 -15.38 -47.40
CA SER A 35 -23.81 -14.21 -46.51
C SER A 35 -24.59 -13.00 -47.04
N GLU A 36 -24.46 -12.69 -48.33
CA GLU A 36 -25.14 -11.57 -48.97
C GLU A 36 -26.67 -11.77 -49.00
N ASN A 37 -27.14 -12.99 -49.33
CA ASN A 37 -28.57 -13.32 -49.32
C ASN A 37 -29.18 -13.31 -47.92
N CYS A 38 -28.43 -13.72 -46.88
CA CYS A 38 -28.83 -13.57 -45.49
C CYS A 38 -28.93 -12.09 -45.06
N CYS A 39 -28.18 -11.18 -45.68
CA CYS A 39 -28.23 -9.75 -45.42
C CYS A 39 -29.34 -9.01 -46.19
N LYS A 40 -29.78 -9.51 -47.36
CA LYS A 40 -30.84 -8.91 -48.19
C LYS A 40 -32.19 -8.63 -47.48
N PRO A 41 -32.70 -9.47 -46.55
CA PRO A 41 -33.96 -9.19 -45.84
C PRO A 41 -33.83 -8.23 -44.65
N ILE A 42 -32.61 -7.82 -44.26
CA ILE A 42 -32.39 -6.88 -43.16
C ILE A 42 -32.38 -5.47 -43.76
N SER A 43 -33.46 -4.70 -43.59
CA SER A 43 -33.49 -3.30 -44.02
C SER A 43 -32.34 -2.52 -43.34
N VAL A 44 -31.82 -1.47 -44.01
CA VAL A 44 -30.74 -0.63 -43.45
C VAL A 44 -31.10 -0.12 -42.04
N SER A 45 -32.36 0.23 -41.80
CA SER A 45 -32.89 0.59 -40.48
C SER A 45 -32.76 -0.53 -39.45
N ARG A 46 -33.04 -1.79 -39.84
CA ARG A 46 -32.94 -2.95 -38.95
C ARG A 46 -31.49 -3.35 -38.68
N LYS A 47 -30.57 -3.05 -39.61
CA LYS A 47 -29.12 -3.21 -39.39
C LYS A 47 -28.61 -2.21 -38.34
N SER A 48 -29.02 -0.94 -38.43
CA SER A 48 -28.69 0.08 -37.41
C SER A 48 -29.27 -0.29 -36.04
N GLU A 49 -30.53 -0.74 -35.99
CA GLU A 49 -31.18 -1.18 -34.75
C GLU A 49 -30.48 -2.41 -34.11
N ILE A 50 -30.07 -3.40 -34.91
CA ILE A 50 -29.28 -4.54 -34.43
C ILE A 50 -27.93 -4.06 -33.88
N GLN A 51 -27.30 -3.08 -34.52
CA GLN A 51 -26.01 -2.57 -34.10
C GLN A 51 -26.10 -1.75 -32.82
N GLU A 52 -27.10 -0.87 -32.69
CA GLU A 52 -27.39 -0.14 -31.44
C GLU A 52 -27.72 -1.10 -30.29
N ASN A 53 -28.52 -2.15 -30.55
CA ASN A 53 -28.84 -3.16 -29.54
C ASN A 53 -27.61 -3.96 -29.09
N ARG A 54 -26.73 -4.34 -30.03
CA ARG A 54 -25.47 -5.02 -29.71
C ARG A 54 -24.55 -4.12 -28.89
N ASP A 55 -24.38 -2.87 -29.32
CA ASP A 55 -23.49 -1.92 -28.65
C ASP A 55 -24.05 -1.56 -27.26
N GLY A 56 -25.37 -1.44 -27.10
CA GLY A 56 -26.05 -1.31 -25.81
C GLY A 56 -25.87 -2.53 -24.90
N LEU A 57 -25.93 -3.74 -25.44
CA LEU A 57 -25.65 -4.98 -24.69
C LEU A 57 -24.18 -5.05 -24.24
N LEU A 58 -23.23 -4.69 -25.11
CA LEU A 58 -21.81 -4.64 -24.75
C LEU A 58 -21.55 -3.63 -23.63
N GLN A 59 -22.16 -2.44 -23.70
CA GLN A 59 -22.08 -1.45 -22.63
C GLN A 59 -22.67 -1.96 -21.30
N ALA A 60 -23.81 -2.66 -21.37
CA ALA A 60 -24.43 -3.25 -20.17
C ALA A 60 -23.53 -4.33 -19.53
N ILE A 61 -22.94 -5.21 -20.34
CA ILE A 61 -22.01 -6.24 -19.88
C ILE A 61 -20.77 -5.60 -19.24
N GLN A 62 -20.18 -4.59 -19.88
CA GLN A 62 -18.99 -3.92 -19.36
C GLN A 62 -19.28 -3.20 -18.03
N LYS A 63 -20.39 -2.48 -17.92
CA LYS A 63 -20.82 -1.84 -16.67
C LYS A 63 -21.06 -2.87 -15.55
N GLN A 64 -21.61 -4.03 -15.90
CA GLN A 64 -21.80 -5.13 -14.94
C GLN A 64 -20.46 -5.71 -14.48
N GLN A 65 -19.50 -5.92 -15.40
CA GLN A 65 -18.17 -6.40 -15.07
C GLN A 65 -17.43 -5.44 -14.14
N GLU A 66 -17.43 -4.13 -14.43
CA GLU A 66 -16.85 -3.10 -13.55
C GLU A 66 -17.53 -3.07 -12.17
N GLY A 67 -18.85 -3.31 -12.11
CA GLY A 67 -19.59 -3.42 -10.87
C GLY A 67 -19.13 -4.60 -10.01
N ILE A 68 -18.95 -5.77 -10.63
CA ILE A 68 -18.46 -6.98 -9.97
C ILE A 68 -17.02 -6.78 -9.48
N GLU A 69 -16.14 -6.21 -10.31
CA GLU A 69 -14.74 -5.97 -9.94
C GLU A 69 -14.63 -5.00 -8.75
N ARG A 70 -15.38 -3.89 -8.77
CA ARG A 70 -15.43 -2.96 -7.63
C ARG A 70 -15.92 -3.64 -6.35
N HIS A 71 -16.95 -4.47 -6.43
CA HIS A 71 -17.46 -5.19 -5.25
C HIS A 71 -16.42 -6.17 -4.68
N ILE A 72 -15.67 -6.87 -5.55
CA ILE A 72 -14.60 -7.78 -5.11
C ILE A 72 -13.48 -7.00 -4.41
N ILE A 73 -13.10 -5.83 -4.95
CA ILE A 73 -12.07 -4.98 -4.34
C ILE A 73 -12.54 -4.46 -2.99
N ASP A 74 -13.74 -3.90 -2.89
CA ASP A 74 -14.31 -3.37 -1.65
C ASP A 74 -14.41 -4.44 -0.54
N GLU A 75 -14.80 -5.66 -0.92
CA GLU A 75 -14.82 -6.80 0.02
C GLU A 75 -13.41 -7.20 0.47
N GLN A 76 -12.42 -7.18 -0.43
CA GLN A 76 -11.02 -7.45 -0.08
C GLN A 76 -10.43 -6.36 0.83
N GLU A 77 -10.70 -5.08 0.53
CA GLU A 77 -10.27 -3.94 1.35
C GLU A 77 -10.86 -4.05 2.76
N THR A 78 -12.16 -4.36 2.86
CA THR A 78 -12.85 -4.55 4.14
C THR A 78 -12.24 -5.70 4.96
N ARG A 79 -11.96 -6.84 4.32
CA ARG A 79 -11.34 -7.99 4.99
C ARG A 79 -9.92 -7.68 5.45
N LEU A 80 -9.11 -7.05 4.59
CA LEU A 80 -7.75 -6.62 4.93
C LEU A 80 -7.76 -5.65 6.11
N LEU A 81 -8.64 -4.64 6.11
CA LEU A 81 -8.77 -3.71 7.23
C LEU A 81 -9.14 -4.44 8.52
N GLY A 82 -10.08 -5.38 8.46
CA GLY A 82 -10.47 -6.21 9.60
C GLY A 82 -9.31 -7.04 10.16
N ASP A 83 -8.56 -7.72 9.30
CA ASP A 83 -7.40 -8.52 9.70
C ASP A 83 -6.27 -7.66 10.28
N LEU A 84 -6.00 -6.49 9.69
CA LEU A 84 -5.02 -5.52 10.22
C LEU A 84 -5.46 -4.99 11.59
N ALA A 85 -6.74 -4.65 11.77
CA ALA A 85 -7.28 -4.18 13.05
C ALA A 85 -7.17 -5.24 14.14
N GLU A 86 -7.55 -6.49 13.83
CA GLU A 86 -7.43 -7.64 14.75
C GLU A 86 -5.97 -7.87 15.15
N ALA A 87 -5.05 -7.87 14.18
CA ALA A 87 -3.63 -8.11 14.43
C ALA A 87 -2.95 -6.96 15.16
N ALA A 88 -3.33 -5.71 14.87
CA ALA A 88 -2.80 -4.52 15.52
C ALA A 88 -3.15 -4.47 17.02
N GLY A 89 -4.32 -5.01 17.37
CA GLY A 89 -4.87 -4.92 18.73
C GLY A 89 -5.24 -3.49 19.10
N ASP A 90 -5.53 -3.26 20.38
CA ASP A 90 -5.93 -1.94 20.89
C ASP A 90 -4.69 -1.05 21.11
N TYR A 91 -4.08 -0.59 20.00
CA TYR A 91 -2.92 0.29 20.03
C TYR A 91 -3.25 1.68 20.64
N GLU A 92 -4.52 2.11 20.58
CA GLU A 92 -4.96 3.38 21.19
C GLU A 92 -4.93 3.30 22.72
N ARG A 93 -5.33 2.17 23.31
CA ARG A 93 -5.26 1.96 24.76
C ARG A 93 -3.86 2.17 25.30
N TYR A 94 -2.82 1.65 24.64
CA TYR A 94 -1.44 1.84 25.12
C TYR A 94 -0.99 3.31 25.10
N LYS A 95 -1.38 4.08 24.08
CA LYS A 95 -1.21 5.54 24.09
C LYS A 95 -2.02 6.18 25.23
N ASN A 96 -3.25 5.74 25.45
CA ASN A 96 -4.17 6.35 26.39
C ASN A 96 -3.86 6.05 27.86
N LEU A 97 -3.21 4.92 28.17
CA LEU A 97 -2.70 4.57 29.50
C LEU A 97 -1.66 5.58 30.03
N ASN A 98 -0.92 6.23 29.14
CA ASN A 98 0.07 7.22 29.54
C ASN A 98 -0.61 8.52 30.03
N PRO A 99 -0.19 9.13 31.14
CA PRO A 99 -0.78 10.39 31.59
C PRO A 99 -0.49 11.52 30.59
N LYS A 100 -1.31 12.57 30.62
CA LYS A 100 -0.96 13.83 29.92
C LYS A 100 0.32 14.38 30.52
N ARG A 101 1.12 15.08 29.70
CA ARG A 101 2.32 15.74 30.21
C ARG A 101 1.96 16.77 31.28
N VAL A 102 2.85 16.95 32.24
CA VAL A 102 2.74 18.03 33.21
C VAL A 102 3.19 19.32 32.52
N PRO A 103 2.48 20.45 32.66
CA PRO A 103 2.90 21.73 32.09
C PRO A 103 4.36 22.05 32.43
N GLY A 104 5.14 22.46 31.43
CA GLY A 104 6.58 22.71 31.58
C GLY A 104 7.49 21.49 31.41
N THR A 105 6.94 20.27 31.28
CA THR A 105 7.70 19.07 30.88
C THR A 105 7.71 18.89 29.36
N CYS A 106 8.62 18.05 28.85
CA CYS A 106 8.89 17.84 27.41
C CYS A 106 9.44 19.06 26.67
N GLU A 107 9.49 20.24 27.29
CA GLU A 107 9.98 21.50 26.70
C GLU A 107 11.42 21.41 26.18
N TRP A 108 12.27 20.61 26.84
CA TRP A 108 13.64 20.38 26.39
C TRP A 108 13.70 19.74 25.00
N PHE A 109 12.72 18.90 24.66
CA PHE A 109 12.63 18.23 23.37
C PHE A 109 11.87 19.09 22.36
N LEU A 110 10.78 19.72 22.80
CA LEU A 110 9.96 20.56 21.92
C LEU A 110 10.68 21.82 21.40
N LYS A 111 11.78 22.22 22.06
CA LYS A 111 12.64 23.35 21.66
C LYS A 111 13.97 22.88 21.06
N ASP A 112 14.14 21.57 20.89
CA ASP A 112 15.39 21.01 20.38
C ASP A 112 15.45 21.21 18.86
N GLU A 113 16.50 21.88 18.38
CA GLU A 113 16.71 22.15 16.95
C GLU A 113 16.79 20.86 16.12
N ARG A 114 17.24 19.75 16.71
CA ARG A 114 17.31 18.45 16.04
C ARG A 114 15.91 17.91 15.76
N PHE A 115 14.98 18.11 16.70
CA PHE A 115 13.57 17.77 16.48
C PHE A 115 12.94 18.66 15.41
N HIS A 116 13.17 19.97 15.45
CA HIS A 116 12.66 20.89 14.42
C HIS A 116 13.21 20.57 13.03
N THR A 117 14.53 20.37 12.91
CA THR A 117 15.18 20.00 11.66
C THR A 117 14.61 18.70 11.08
N TRP A 118 14.47 17.66 11.92
CA TRP A 118 13.87 16.41 11.49
C TRP A 118 12.38 16.58 11.10
N ARG A 119 11.59 17.29 11.90
CA ARG A 119 10.16 17.52 11.67
C ARG A 119 9.90 18.31 10.38
N ASP A 120 10.67 19.36 10.16
CA ASP A 120 10.44 20.32 9.09
C ASP A 120 11.21 19.96 7.80
N SER A 121 12.10 18.94 7.85
CA SER A 121 12.76 18.40 6.67
C SER A 121 11.75 17.97 5.58
N THR A 122 12.08 18.18 4.31
CA THR A 122 11.28 17.70 3.18
C THR A 122 11.58 16.25 2.82
N THR A 123 12.62 15.65 3.43
CA THR A 123 13.09 14.29 3.15
C THR A 123 12.66 13.31 4.23
N SER A 124 12.77 12.02 3.91
CA SER A 124 12.67 10.94 4.88
C SER A 124 13.77 11.05 5.94
N GLY A 125 13.45 10.78 7.20
CA GLY A 125 14.44 10.83 8.28
C GLY A 125 14.04 10.05 9.55
N LEU A 126 15.04 9.65 10.32
CA LEU A 126 14.88 8.94 11.58
C LEU A 126 15.34 9.82 12.75
N LEU A 127 14.51 9.97 13.76
CA LEU A 127 14.87 10.62 15.02
C LEU A 127 14.74 9.63 16.16
N TRP A 128 15.86 9.34 16.80
CA TRP A 128 15.90 8.45 17.96
C TRP A 128 16.01 9.25 19.26
N VAL A 129 15.09 8.98 20.19
CA VAL A 129 15.04 9.60 21.51
C VAL A 129 15.34 8.55 22.57
N SER A 130 16.58 8.59 23.07
CA SER A 130 17.04 7.69 24.12
C SER A 130 16.85 8.30 25.50
N ALA A 131 16.24 7.55 26.41
CA ALA A 131 16.21 7.92 27.83
C ALA A 131 16.02 6.69 28.73
N GLY A 132 16.49 6.78 29.98
CA GLY A 132 16.30 5.74 30.98
C GLY A 132 14.83 5.45 31.33
N PRO A 133 14.55 4.38 32.08
CA PRO A 133 13.20 4.08 32.57
C PRO A 133 12.68 5.23 33.48
N GLY A 134 11.37 5.49 33.42
CA GLY A 134 10.73 6.52 34.25
C GLY A 134 11.02 7.97 33.85
N ARG A 135 11.75 8.22 32.74
CA ARG A 135 12.11 9.57 32.27
C ARG A 135 11.05 10.23 31.37
N GLY A 136 9.87 9.63 31.23
CA GLY A 136 8.74 10.22 30.51
C GLY A 136 8.76 10.08 28.98
N LYS A 137 9.46 9.09 28.41
CA LYS A 137 9.47 8.82 26.95
C LYS A 137 8.06 8.65 26.37
N SER A 138 7.24 7.78 26.97
CA SER A 138 5.87 7.55 26.52
C SER A 138 4.96 8.77 26.71
N VAL A 139 5.22 9.58 27.74
CA VAL A 139 4.54 10.86 27.96
C VAL A 139 4.93 11.87 26.87
N LEU A 140 6.21 11.89 26.46
CA LEU A 140 6.70 12.68 25.34
C LEU A 140 6.04 12.24 24.02
N SER A 141 6.06 10.95 23.70
CA SER A 141 5.42 10.40 22.49
C SER A 141 3.93 10.77 22.44
N LYS A 142 3.20 10.60 23.54
CA LYS A 142 1.79 11.03 23.65
C LYS A 142 1.62 12.53 23.48
N CYS A 143 2.49 13.35 24.07
CA CYS A 143 2.48 14.81 23.94
C CYS A 143 2.60 15.22 22.47
N LEU A 144 3.57 14.66 21.75
CA LEU A 144 3.80 14.97 20.35
C LEU A 144 2.59 14.64 19.47
N LEU A 145 1.95 13.49 19.74
CA LEU A 145 0.76 13.04 19.02
C LEU A 145 -0.50 13.86 19.31
N ASN A 146 -0.70 14.32 20.54
CA ASN A 146 -1.94 14.97 20.95
C ASN A 146 -1.92 16.50 20.79
N GLU A 147 -0.75 17.13 20.84
CA GLU A 147 -0.62 18.59 20.80
C GLU A 147 -0.27 19.11 19.39
N ASN A 148 -0.51 18.30 18.35
CA ASN A 148 -0.21 18.63 16.94
C ASN A 148 1.23 19.14 16.74
N GLN A 149 2.18 18.67 17.53
CA GLN A 149 3.57 19.15 17.50
C GLN A 149 4.31 18.75 16.21
N PHE A 150 3.75 17.77 15.48
CA PHE A 150 4.18 17.34 14.16
C PHE A 150 3.58 18.16 13.01
N ALA A 151 2.53 18.96 13.27
CA ALA A 151 1.99 19.85 12.27
C ALA A 151 2.98 21.01 12.06
N THR A 152 3.55 21.10 10.87
CA THR A 152 4.30 22.29 10.45
C THR A 152 3.34 23.47 10.41
N THR A 153 3.28 24.23 11.51
CA THR A 153 2.59 25.52 11.56
C THR A 153 3.46 26.53 10.82
N THR A 154 3.41 26.48 9.50
CA THR A 154 3.95 27.54 8.63
C THR A 154 2.78 28.11 7.86
N ILE A 155 1.88 28.81 8.57
CA ILE A 155 1.12 29.90 7.96
C ILE A 155 2.12 31.05 7.85
N THR A 156 2.94 31.04 6.80
CA THR A 156 3.64 32.27 6.41
C THR A 156 2.63 33.12 5.67
N ILE A 157 1.96 34.03 6.37
CA ILE A 157 1.51 35.28 5.74
C ILE A 157 2.79 36.07 5.46
N THR A 158 3.47 35.75 4.36
CA THR A 158 4.33 36.70 3.68
C THR A 158 3.60 37.10 2.43
N THR A 159 2.92 38.24 2.53
CA THR A 159 2.70 39.13 1.39
C THR A 159 3.95 39.14 0.50
N SER A 160 3.75 38.92 -0.80
CA SER A 160 4.73 39.01 -1.91
C SER A 160 5.64 37.81 -2.20
N SER A 161 5.07 36.69 -2.65
CA SER A 161 5.62 35.88 -3.76
C SER A 161 4.58 34.87 -4.25
N ASN A 162 4.35 34.83 -5.56
CA ASN A 162 3.37 33.96 -6.22
C ASN A 162 3.90 32.53 -6.38
N GLU A 163 4.04 31.80 -5.27
CA GLU A 163 4.21 30.33 -5.31
C GLU A 163 3.24 29.72 -4.29
N PRO A 164 2.37 28.77 -4.67
CA PRO A 164 1.48 28.10 -3.73
C PRO A 164 2.30 27.12 -2.90
N THR A 165 2.88 27.57 -1.78
CA THR A 165 3.42 26.66 -0.76
C THR A 165 2.26 25.87 -0.17
N THR A 166 1.96 24.71 -0.76
CA THR A 166 0.93 23.80 -0.30
C THR A 166 1.44 23.18 1.01
N SER A 167 0.87 23.59 2.14
CA SER A 167 1.06 22.92 3.42
C SER A 167 0.59 21.47 3.28
N ARG A 168 1.52 20.54 3.03
CA ARG A 168 1.20 19.12 2.93
C ARG A 168 1.03 18.57 4.34
N GLU A 169 -0.21 18.34 4.75
CA GLU A 169 -0.52 17.66 6.00
C GLU A 169 0.16 16.29 6.01
N SER A 170 0.85 15.99 7.11
CA SER A 170 1.47 14.68 7.31
C SER A 170 0.52 13.78 8.07
N THR A 171 0.34 12.54 7.59
CA THR A 171 -0.39 11.51 8.31
C THR A 171 0.51 10.93 9.39
N ILE A 172 0.00 10.89 10.63
CA ILE A 172 0.78 10.42 11.78
C ILE A 172 0.22 9.09 12.24
N CYS A 173 1.05 8.06 12.20
CA CYS A 173 0.74 6.72 12.70
C CYS A 173 1.60 6.43 13.92
N TYR A 174 1.10 5.65 14.88
CA TYR A 174 1.86 5.34 16.08
C TYR A 174 1.67 3.92 16.59
N PHE A 175 2.66 3.42 17.33
CA PHE A 175 2.55 2.21 18.12
C PHE A 175 3.36 2.35 19.42
N PHE A 176 2.78 1.90 20.54
CA PHE A 176 3.42 1.94 21.84
C PHE A 176 3.72 0.51 22.26
N PHE A 177 4.99 0.12 22.24
CA PHE A 177 5.41 -1.17 22.74
C PHE A 177 5.24 -1.22 24.26
N LYS A 178 4.80 -2.38 24.75
CA LYS A 178 4.65 -2.62 26.16
C LYS A 178 5.07 -4.04 26.52
N GLU A 179 6.11 -4.17 27.35
CA GLU A 179 6.53 -5.47 27.85
C GLU A 179 5.39 -6.09 28.68
N GLY A 180 5.00 -7.32 28.34
CA GLY A 180 3.87 -8.01 28.98
C GLY A 180 2.49 -7.43 28.61
N GLY A 181 2.40 -6.58 27.57
CA GLY A 181 1.13 -6.13 27.02
C GLY A 181 0.34 -7.25 26.33
N ASP A 182 -0.95 -7.01 26.13
CA ASP A 182 -1.85 -7.84 25.35
C ASP A 182 -1.37 -7.94 23.89
N GLY A 183 -1.33 -9.15 23.35
CA GLY A 183 -0.91 -9.42 21.97
C GLY A 183 0.53 -9.89 21.87
N ARG A 184 1.19 -9.60 20.74
CA ARG A 184 2.51 -10.13 20.43
C ARG A 184 3.64 -9.18 20.77
N MET A 185 3.40 -7.86 20.72
CA MET A 185 4.38 -6.80 20.92
C MET A 185 5.64 -7.01 20.07
N ASP A 186 5.41 -7.41 18.81
CA ASP A 186 6.43 -7.62 17.81
C ASP A 186 6.31 -6.58 16.68
N SER A 187 7.29 -6.58 15.78
CA SER A 187 7.36 -5.62 14.68
C SER A 187 6.24 -5.82 13.66
N ALA A 188 5.71 -7.04 13.50
CA ALA A 188 4.57 -7.30 12.62
C ALA A 188 3.30 -6.64 13.17
N GLN A 189 3.02 -6.78 14.47
CA GLN A 189 1.91 -6.10 15.13
C GLN A 189 2.04 -4.57 15.02
N ALA A 190 3.24 -4.03 15.25
CA ALA A 190 3.48 -2.60 15.11
C ALA A 190 3.19 -2.12 13.68
N LEU A 191 3.69 -2.83 12.67
CA LEU A 191 3.45 -2.49 11.26
C LEU A 191 1.97 -2.63 10.87
N CYS A 192 1.26 -3.65 11.37
CA CYS A 192 -0.18 -3.78 11.21
C CYS A 192 -0.91 -2.56 11.76
N ALA A 193 -0.54 -2.08 12.96
CA ALA A 193 -1.13 -0.89 13.56
C ALA A 193 -0.86 0.38 12.75
N LEU A 194 0.36 0.54 12.22
CA LEU A 194 0.72 1.70 11.39
C LEU A 194 -0.07 1.70 10.07
N LEU A 195 -0.17 0.55 9.40
CA LEU A 195 -0.92 0.40 8.15
C LEU A 195 -2.43 0.56 8.37
N HIS A 196 -2.97 0.00 9.45
CA HIS A 196 -4.37 0.16 9.81
C HIS A 196 -4.73 1.65 9.99
N GLN A 197 -3.92 2.42 10.73
CA GLN A 197 -4.10 3.87 10.88
C GLN A 197 -4.00 4.59 9.54
N LEU A 198 -3.03 4.22 8.71
CA LEU A 198 -2.83 4.82 7.39
C LEU A 198 -4.05 4.60 6.48
N PHE A 199 -4.63 3.41 6.48
CA PHE A 199 -5.77 3.06 5.62
C PHE A 199 -7.12 3.55 6.17
N THR A 200 -7.20 3.82 7.47
CA THR A 200 -8.41 4.38 8.11
C THR A 200 -8.45 5.90 8.04
N CYS A 201 -7.30 6.56 7.88
CA CYS A 201 -7.21 8.00 7.77
C CYS A 201 -7.74 8.49 6.40
N PRO A 202 -8.73 9.40 6.32
CA PRO A 202 -9.38 9.77 5.05
C PRO A 202 -8.44 10.28 3.93
N PRO A 203 -7.39 11.08 4.21
CA PRO A 203 -6.44 11.52 3.17
C PRO A 203 -5.62 10.37 2.56
N THR A 204 -5.44 9.26 3.28
CA THR A 204 -4.55 8.15 2.90
C THR A 204 -5.27 6.81 2.75
N SER A 205 -6.60 6.77 2.87
CA SER A 205 -7.39 5.53 2.80
C SER A 205 -7.19 4.80 1.47
N GLY A 206 -7.09 5.56 0.37
CA GLY A 206 -6.82 5.03 -0.96
C GLY A 206 -5.44 4.37 -1.13
N LEU A 207 -4.53 4.43 -0.14
CA LEU A 207 -3.25 3.72 -0.17
C LEU A 207 -3.42 2.22 0.08
N ILE A 208 -4.58 1.76 0.58
CA ILE A 208 -4.87 0.34 0.79
C ILE A 208 -4.69 -0.50 -0.50
N LYS A 209 -4.87 0.12 -1.67
CA LYS A 209 -4.60 -0.49 -2.99
C LYS A 209 -3.20 -1.12 -3.11
N TYR A 210 -2.19 -0.58 -2.42
CA TYR A 210 -0.82 -1.11 -2.43
C TYR A 210 -0.67 -2.41 -1.63
N ALA A 211 -1.60 -2.69 -0.72
CA ALA A 211 -1.61 -3.89 0.09
C ALA A 211 -2.39 -5.04 -0.56
N LEU A 212 -3.31 -4.76 -1.48
CA LEU A 212 -4.24 -5.74 -2.04
C LEU A 212 -3.55 -6.92 -2.72
N GLU A 213 -2.49 -6.66 -3.50
CA GLU A 213 -1.75 -7.75 -4.16
C GLU A 213 -1.04 -8.65 -3.16
N SER A 214 -0.38 -8.09 -2.13
CA SER A 214 0.24 -8.89 -1.10
C SER A 214 -0.80 -9.66 -0.27
N TYR A 215 -1.97 -9.05 -0.01
CA TYR A 215 -3.07 -9.70 0.69
C TYR A 215 -3.70 -10.84 -0.10
N ARG A 216 -3.82 -10.74 -1.43
CA ARG A 216 -4.26 -11.87 -2.28
C ARG A 216 -3.31 -13.06 -2.21
N ASN A 217 -2.01 -12.80 -2.10
CA ASN A 217 -0.98 -13.84 -2.06
C ASN A 217 -0.81 -14.49 -0.68
N HIS A 218 -1.18 -13.77 0.38
CA HIS A 218 -0.88 -14.18 1.76
C HIS A 218 -2.10 -14.30 2.67
N GLU A 219 -3.22 -13.71 2.28
CA GLU A 219 -4.45 -13.61 3.06
C GLU A 219 -4.16 -13.18 4.52
N LYS A 220 -4.85 -13.80 5.49
CA LYS A 220 -4.68 -13.52 6.92
C LYS A 220 -3.26 -13.77 7.44
N THR A 221 -2.41 -14.53 6.73
CA THR A 221 -1.01 -14.73 7.15
C THR A 221 -0.14 -13.48 6.94
N LEU A 222 -0.59 -12.52 6.11
CA LEU A 222 0.11 -11.26 5.85
C LEU A 222 0.43 -10.51 7.15
N THR A 223 -0.49 -10.52 8.12
CA THR A 223 -0.34 -9.82 9.40
C THR A 223 0.79 -10.34 10.27
N ASN A 224 1.41 -11.46 9.88
CA ASN A 224 2.53 -12.09 10.58
C ASN A 224 3.86 -11.90 9.84
N LYS A 225 3.83 -11.29 8.64
CA LYS A 225 4.99 -11.12 7.76
C LYS A 225 5.51 -9.70 7.81
N ALA A 226 6.30 -9.38 8.83
CA ALA A 226 6.87 -8.05 9.03
C ALA A 226 7.57 -7.49 7.77
N SER A 227 8.31 -8.32 7.04
CA SER A 227 8.99 -7.92 5.80
C SER A 227 8.02 -7.52 4.68
N GLU A 228 6.88 -8.19 4.54
CA GLU A 228 5.85 -7.83 3.55
C GLU A 228 5.09 -6.58 3.97
N LEU A 229 4.74 -6.46 5.26
CA LEU A 229 4.11 -5.26 5.80
C LEU A 229 5.01 -4.03 5.65
N TRP A 230 6.33 -4.18 5.84
CA TRP A 230 7.30 -3.12 5.59
C TRP A 230 7.33 -2.68 4.12
N LYS A 231 7.32 -3.63 3.18
CA LYS A 231 7.25 -3.31 1.74
C LYS A 231 5.98 -2.54 1.38
N ILE A 232 4.84 -2.91 1.97
CA ILE A 232 3.57 -2.19 1.79
C ILE A 232 3.69 -0.77 2.32
N LEU A 233 4.23 -0.58 3.53
CA LEU A 233 4.44 0.75 4.11
C LEU A 233 5.33 1.63 3.21
N LEU A 234 6.41 1.06 2.68
CA LEU A 234 7.31 1.75 1.76
C LEU A 234 6.64 2.11 0.44
N ALA A 235 5.85 1.20 -0.14
CA ALA A 235 5.06 1.46 -1.34
C ALA A 235 4.05 2.60 -1.12
N CYS A 236 3.41 2.63 0.06
CA CYS A 236 2.52 3.71 0.46
C CYS A 236 3.27 5.04 0.54
N ALA A 237 4.42 5.09 1.24
CA ALA A 237 5.20 6.31 1.43
C ALA A 237 5.87 6.87 0.16
N THR A 238 6.07 6.01 -0.84
CA THR A 238 6.61 6.42 -2.15
C THR A 238 5.49 6.91 -3.10
N SER A 239 4.22 6.73 -2.72
CA SER A 239 3.10 7.21 -3.52
C SER A 239 2.99 8.72 -3.47
N ARG A 240 2.78 9.34 -4.64
CA ARG A 240 2.51 10.79 -4.76
C ARG A 240 1.25 11.24 -4.01
N ASP A 241 0.30 10.31 -3.81
CA ASP A 241 -0.98 10.56 -3.17
C ASP A 241 -0.86 10.55 -1.63
N SER A 242 0.27 10.11 -1.06
CA SER A 242 0.39 9.82 0.38
C SER A 242 0.69 11.02 1.27
N GLY A 243 1.20 12.12 0.71
CA GLY A 243 1.70 13.24 1.51
C GLY A 243 2.92 12.84 2.36
N GLY A 244 3.10 13.48 3.51
CA GLY A 244 4.11 13.05 4.48
C GLY A 244 3.56 11.94 5.38
N ILE A 245 4.36 10.93 5.71
CA ILE A 245 4.00 9.89 6.69
C ILE A 245 4.99 9.96 7.85
N ILE A 246 4.49 10.15 9.06
CA ILE A 246 5.26 10.14 10.30
C ILE A 246 4.84 8.94 11.13
N CYS A 247 5.78 8.05 11.41
CA CYS A 247 5.58 6.88 12.24
C CYS A 247 6.24 7.09 13.61
N VAL A 248 5.48 6.98 14.69
CA VAL A 248 5.99 7.07 16.06
C VAL A 248 6.00 5.69 16.71
N LEU A 249 7.19 5.18 17.02
CA LEU A 249 7.38 3.91 17.74
C LEU A 249 7.89 4.21 19.15
N ASP A 250 7.01 4.08 20.14
CA ASP A 250 7.36 4.32 21.54
C ASP A 250 7.86 3.06 22.22
N ALA A 251 8.94 3.20 23.01
CA ALA A 251 9.56 2.14 23.80
C ALA A 251 9.97 0.92 22.98
N LEU A 252 10.67 1.11 21.85
CA LEU A 252 11.11 0.03 20.97
C LEU A 252 11.95 -1.04 21.69
N ASP A 253 12.59 -0.70 22.81
CA ASP A 253 13.27 -1.66 23.68
C ASP A 253 12.34 -2.67 24.38
N GLU A 254 11.04 -2.40 24.42
CA GLU A 254 9.98 -3.31 24.91
C GLU A 254 9.40 -4.18 23.77
N CYS A 255 9.91 -4.06 22.53
CA CYS A 255 9.61 -5.00 21.44
C CYS A 255 10.30 -6.35 21.70
N LYS A 256 9.66 -7.46 21.32
CA LYS A 256 10.28 -8.79 21.43
C LYS A 256 11.66 -8.83 20.79
N ASN A 257 12.66 -9.24 21.57
CA ASN A 257 14.09 -9.17 21.25
C ASN A 257 14.42 -9.38 19.76
N GLU A 258 14.16 -10.58 19.20
CA GLU A 258 14.50 -10.88 17.79
C GLU A 258 13.80 -9.95 16.78
N SER A 259 12.51 -9.70 16.98
CA SER A 259 11.72 -8.86 16.08
C SER A 259 12.12 -7.39 16.17
N GLY A 260 12.49 -6.91 17.36
CA GLY A 260 13.00 -5.56 17.58
C GLY A 260 14.30 -5.33 16.81
N HIS A 261 15.26 -6.26 16.91
CA HIS A 261 16.52 -6.19 16.15
C HIS A 261 16.29 -6.18 14.64
N GLU A 262 15.36 -6.99 14.13
CA GLU A 262 15.01 -6.99 12.70
C GLU A 262 14.44 -5.64 12.24
N LEU A 263 13.57 -5.02 13.05
CA LEU A 263 12.99 -3.72 12.72
C LEU A 263 14.04 -2.61 12.76
N ILE A 264 14.94 -2.62 13.76
CA ILE A 264 16.06 -1.67 13.84
C ILE A 264 16.95 -1.82 12.61
N LYS A 265 17.31 -3.05 12.23
CA LYS A 265 18.10 -3.31 11.03
C LYS A 265 17.40 -2.84 9.77
N THR A 266 16.09 -3.06 9.67
CA THR A 266 15.28 -2.60 8.52
C THR A 266 15.27 -1.07 8.42
N LEU A 267 15.08 -0.37 9.54
CA LEU A 267 15.19 1.09 9.63
C LEU A 267 16.61 1.55 9.26
N GLU A 268 17.63 0.83 9.74
CA GLU A 268 19.02 1.15 9.47
C GLU A 268 19.37 1.04 7.99
N GLU A 269 18.99 -0.06 7.36
CA GLU A 269 19.18 -0.26 5.92
C GLU A 269 18.42 0.80 5.11
N PHE A 270 17.18 1.15 5.50
CA PHE A 270 16.38 2.15 4.80
C PHE A 270 17.01 3.55 4.85
N TYR A 271 17.49 3.99 6.02
CA TYR A 271 18.05 5.33 6.19
C TYR A 271 19.55 5.44 5.88
N SER A 272 20.27 4.32 5.80
CA SER A 272 21.71 4.30 5.42
C SER A 272 21.93 4.20 3.92
N GLN A 273 20.93 3.76 3.15
CA GLN A 273 21.03 3.71 1.70
C GLN A 273 21.08 5.13 1.12
N SER A 274 22.10 5.39 0.31
CA SER A 274 22.30 6.66 -0.41
C SER A 274 21.03 7.11 -1.15
N PRO A 275 20.85 8.41 -1.43
CA PRO A 275 19.59 9.02 -1.90
C PRO A 275 18.95 8.41 -3.17
N SER A 276 19.58 7.45 -3.83
CA SER A 276 19.15 6.83 -5.08
C SER A 276 17.85 5.99 -4.99
N LEU A 277 17.43 5.54 -3.81
CA LEU A 277 16.15 4.81 -3.62
C LEU A 277 15.04 5.69 -3.03
N LEU A 278 15.42 6.81 -2.42
CA LEU A 278 14.50 7.84 -1.98
C LEU A 278 14.36 8.82 -3.14
N THR A 279 13.37 8.62 -4.00
CA THR A 279 12.95 9.75 -4.84
C THR A 279 12.68 10.94 -3.93
N ASP A 280 12.99 12.17 -4.37
CA ASP A 280 12.75 13.42 -3.60
C ASP A 280 11.29 13.57 -3.12
N ASP A 281 10.39 12.71 -3.61
CA ASP A 281 8.98 12.61 -3.27
C ASP A 281 8.67 11.68 -2.06
N SER A 282 9.59 10.81 -1.61
CA SER A 282 9.35 9.88 -0.47
C SER A 282 9.55 10.56 0.89
N LYS A 283 8.48 10.60 1.68
CA LYS A 283 8.40 11.36 2.95
C LYS A 283 8.04 10.46 4.13
N LEU A 284 8.80 9.39 4.34
CA LEU A 284 8.64 8.51 5.49
C LEU A 284 9.58 8.94 6.61
N LYS A 285 9.02 9.40 7.72
CA LYS A 285 9.78 9.75 8.91
C LYS A 285 9.45 8.82 10.06
N PHE A 286 10.47 8.41 10.81
CA PHE A 286 10.30 7.65 12.04
C PHE A 286 10.79 8.46 13.23
N LEU A 287 9.98 8.50 14.30
CA LEU A 287 10.41 8.88 15.63
C LEU A 287 10.38 7.63 16.49
N VAL A 288 11.53 7.24 17.01
CA VAL A 288 11.68 6.04 17.84
C VAL A 288 12.10 6.47 19.23
N THR A 289 11.42 5.98 20.27
CA THR A 289 11.91 6.13 21.65
C THR A 289 12.38 4.78 22.19
N SER A 290 13.49 4.77 22.93
CA SER A 290 13.94 3.55 23.61
C SER A 290 14.85 3.84 24.80
N ARG A 291 15.26 2.80 25.53
CA ARG A 291 16.42 2.83 26.43
C ARG A 291 17.75 2.82 25.64
N PRO A 292 18.84 3.33 26.24
CA PRO A 292 20.19 3.23 25.69
C PRO A 292 20.76 1.83 25.96
N TYR A 293 20.27 0.81 25.26
CA TYR A 293 20.98 -0.48 25.25
C TYR A 293 22.09 -0.43 24.21
N ASP A 294 23.24 -1.05 24.50
CA ASP A 294 24.45 -0.99 23.67
C ASP A 294 24.19 -1.33 22.20
N ASP A 295 23.28 -2.27 21.93
CA ASP A 295 22.93 -2.68 20.56
C ASP A 295 22.16 -1.58 19.80
N LEU A 296 21.30 -0.84 20.51
CA LEU A 296 20.56 0.30 19.97
C LEU A 296 21.48 1.50 19.75
N GLU A 297 22.38 1.78 20.70
CA GLU A 297 23.39 2.82 20.55
C GLU A 297 24.34 2.54 19.38
N ARG A 298 24.74 1.27 19.17
CA ARG A 298 25.58 0.89 18.03
C ARG A 298 24.87 1.01 16.68
N SER A 299 23.58 0.65 16.61
CA SER A 299 22.81 0.77 15.37
C SER A 299 22.45 2.22 15.07
N PHE A 300 21.98 2.99 16.06
CA PHE A 300 21.54 4.36 15.85
C PHE A 300 22.66 5.41 15.93
N GLY A 301 23.79 5.11 16.57
CA GLY A 301 24.98 5.98 16.58
C GLY A 301 25.70 6.07 15.23
N LYS A 302 25.26 5.32 14.23
CA LYS A 302 25.72 5.43 12.83
C LYS A 302 24.95 6.49 12.03
N PHE A 303 23.79 6.95 12.51
CA PHE A 303 23.12 8.09 11.90
C PHE A 303 23.88 9.36 12.26
N PRO A 304 23.97 10.33 11.34
CA PRO A 304 24.60 11.61 11.65
C PRO A 304 23.97 12.15 12.94
N GLU A 305 24.81 12.47 13.93
CA GLU A 305 24.36 13.30 15.04
C GLU A 305 23.76 14.55 14.41
N ALA A 306 22.49 14.81 14.71
CA ALA A 306 21.93 16.10 14.36
C ALA A 306 22.74 17.13 15.17
N VAL A 307 23.61 17.84 14.45
CA VAL A 307 24.56 18.83 14.97
C VAL A 307 23.82 19.95 15.68
#